data_AF-A0A7M3XP62-F1
#
_entry.id   AF-A0A7M3XP62-F1
#
_cell.length_a   1.000
_cell.length_b   1.000
_cell.length_c   1.000
_cell.angle_alpha   90.00
_cell.angle_beta   90.00
_cell.angle_gamma   90.00
#
_symmetry.space_group_name_H-M   'P 1'
#
loop_
_entity.id
_entity.type
_entity.pdbx_description
1 polymer ?
#
loop_
_entity_poly.entity_id
_entity_poly.type
_entity_poly.pdbx_seq_one_letter_code
_entity_poly.pdbx_strand_id
1 'polypeptide(L)'
;MFDDGAFELPDSFDADEIDIFAELGVSGNYQTASANGMKTQQNENLAILLADEEEVTQHADEVLVNSVDDLQTFTLPDETISELLEILVKQELQSSEGKEIISNVPGSAKLNPSTAKVTKSENEYEISVIIDVDGSGPVRPYAKIKSENNILKLESAPKSIPSSWIPLHDILIDMLTKAMQALSSTNFTINNNA
;
A
#
# COMPACT_ATOMS: atom_id res chain seq x y z
N MET A 1 -57.34 -10.58 -1.94
CA MET A 1 -57.41 -10.27 -0.51
C MET A 1 -56.09 -10.69 0.08
N PHE A 2 -55.20 -9.73 0.31
CA PHE A 2 -54.05 -9.89 1.20
C PHE A 2 -54.35 -9.00 2.41
N ASP A 3 -54.16 -9.58 3.59
CA ASP A 3 -54.54 -9.03 4.89
C ASP A 3 -53.53 -7.92 5.27
N ASP A 4 -54.03 -6.70 5.43
CA ASP A 4 -53.25 -5.47 5.67
C ASP A 4 -53.07 -5.23 7.18
N GLY A 5 -52.63 -6.26 7.91
CA GLY A 5 -52.79 -6.33 9.36
C GLY A 5 -51.60 -6.84 10.18
N ALA A 6 -50.37 -6.82 9.65
CA ALA A 6 -49.25 -7.37 10.40
C ALA A 6 -47.91 -6.66 10.12
N PHE A 7 -47.79 -5.39 10.50
CA PHE A 7 -46.52 -4.82 10.96
C PHE A 7 -46.79 -3.48 11.68
N GLU A 8 -47.24 -3.55 12.93
CA GLU A 8 -47.20 -2.38 13.81
C GLU A 8 -45.75 -2.22 14.30
N LEU A 9 -45.08 -1.18 13.81
CA LEU A 9 -43.83 -0.71 14.40
C LEU A 9 -44.19 0.05 15.69
N PRO A 10 -43.59 -0.27 16.84
CA PRO A 10 -43.81 0.52 18.05
C PRO A 10 -43.30 1.95 17.83
N ASP A 11 -44.12 2.95 18.17
CA ASP A 11 -43.88 4.38 17.91
C ASP A 11 -42.70 4.98 18.71
N SER A 12 -42.07 4.22 19.62
CA SER A 12 -40.84 4.62 20.29
C SER A 12 -39.95 3.41 20.58
N PHE A 13 -38.85 3.30 19.83
CA PHE A 13 -37.71 2.47 20.21
C PHE A 13 -36.76 3.35 21.04
N ASP A 14 -36.94 3.35 22.36
CA ASP A 14 -36.01 4.02 23.28
C ASP A 14 -34.76 3.14 23.42
N ALA A 15 -33.72 3.48 22.65
CA ALA A 15 -32.43 2.78 22.65
C ALA A 15 -31.70 2.86 24.01
N ASP A 16 -32.15 3.75 24.91
CA ASP A 16 -31.61 3.92 26.25
C ASP A 16 -32.21 2.95 27.29
N GLU A 17 -33.32 2.27 26.98
CA GLU A 17 -33.95 1.29 27.88
C GLU A 17 -33.48 -0.15 27.62
N ILE A 18 -32.88 -0.40 26.46
CA ILE A 18 -32.36 -1.73 26.08
C ILE A 18 -30.88 -1.79 26.43
N ASP A 19 -30.55 -2.43 27.56
CA ASP A 19 -29.18 -2.78 27.91
C ASP A 19 -28.65 -3.91 27.00
N ILE A 20 -28.18 -3.52 25.81
CA ILE A 20 -27.64 -4.42 24.77
C ILE A 20 -26.53 -5.33 25.34
N PHE A 21 -25.82 -4.87 26.36
CA PHE A 21 -24.73 -5.62 27.01
C PHE A 21 -25.23 -6.77 27.90
N ALA A 22 -26.42 -6.67 28.48
CA ALA A 22 -27.00 -7.74 29.30
C ALA A 22 -27.53 -8.89 28.42
N GLU A 23 -28.12 -8.57 27.26
CA GLU A 23 -28.64 -9.55 26.30
C GLU A 23 -27.51 -10.33 25.59
N LEU A 24 -26.36 -9.70 25.36
CA LEU A 24 -25.18 -10.33 24.76
C LEU A 24 -24.35 -11.19 25.74
N GLY A 25 -24.78 -11.31 26.99
CA GLY A 25 -24.06 -12.07 28.02
C GLY A 25 -22.68 -11.51 28.35
N VAL A 26 -22.40 -10.25 28.00
CA VAL A 26 -21.14 -9.59 28.35
C VAL A 26 -21.31 -9.01 29.75
N SER A 27 -21.06 -9.84 30.75
CA SER A 27 -20.91 -9.36 32.13
C SER A 27 -19.63 -8.53 32.22
N GLY A 28 -19.72 -7.25 31.84
CA GLY A 28 -18.70 -6.27 32.13
C GLY A 28 -18.60 -6.10 33.64
N ASN A 29 -17.45 -6.46 34.20
CA ASN A 29 -17.09 -6.10 35.56
C ASN A 29 -17.06 -4.56 35.68
N TYR A 30 -18.19 -3.95 36.04
CA TYR A 30 -18.16 -2.65 36.71
C TYR A 30 -17.52 -2.89 38.08
N GLN A 31 -16.20 -2.71 38.16
CA GLN A 31 -15.44 -2.89 39.39
C GLN A 31 -15.83 -1.83 40.41
N THR A 32 -16.81 -2.15 41.25
CA THR A 32 -16.91 -1.61 42.61
C THR A 32 -15.82 -2.26 43.45
N ALA A 33 -15.01 -1.44 44.11
CA ALA A 33 -13.93 -1.86 44.99
C ALA A 33 -14.38 -2.81 46.11
N SER A 34 -13.75 -3.99 46.23
CA SER A 34 -13.44 -4.62 47.52
C SER A 34 -12.50 -5.83 47.40
N ALA A 35 -11.88 -6.15 48.52
CA ALA A 35 -10.57 -6.78 48.66
C ALA A 35 -10.49 -8.32 48.59
N ASN A 36 -9.23 -8.76 48.42
CA ASN A 36 -8.59 -9.98 48.91
C ASN A 36 -8.91 -11.35 48.27
N GLY A 37 -7.84 -11.96 47.72
CA GLY A 37 -7.57 -13.39 47.89
C GLY A 37 -7.19 -14.16 46.63
N MET A 38 -5.91 -14.14 46.23
CA MET A 38 -5.19 -15.26 45.58
C MET A 38 -3.75 -14.86 45.23
N LYS A 39 -2.90 -14.72 46.26
CA LYS A 39 -1.43 -14.56 46.10
C LYS A 39 -0.73 -15.86 46.51
N THR A 40 -0.76 -16.90 45.69
CA THR A 40 0.18 -18.04 45.90
C THR A 40 0.47 -18.90 44.67
N GLN A 41 0.10 -18.49 43.45
CA GLN A 41 0.44 -19.28 42.25
C GLN A 41 1.22 -18.50 41.17
N GLN A 42 1.68 -17.27 41.48
CA GLN A 42 2.44 -16.44 40.54
C GLN A 42 3.96 -16.42 40.81
N ASN A 43 4.45 -17.06 41.88
CA ASN A 43 5.86 -16.94 42.28
C ASN A 43 6.79 -18.05 41.75
N GLU A 44 6.26 -19.07 41.07
CA GLU A 44 7.11 -20.16 40.56
C GLU A 44 7.83 -19.77 39.26
N ASN A 45 7.26 -18.84 38.48
CA ASN A 45 7.89 -18.31 37.27
C ASN A 45 9.04 -17.32 37.54
N LEU A 46 9.14 -16.80 38.77
CA LEU A 46 10.20 -15.85 39.16
C LEU A 46 11.45 -16.57 39.70
N ALA A 47 11.30 -17.80 40.19
CA ALA A 47 12.41 -18.57 40.75
C ALA A 47 13.39 -19.06 39.67
N ILE A 48 12.90 -19.33 38.45
CA ILE A 48 13.75 -19.73 37.31
C ILE A 48 14.67 -18.60 36.83
N LEU A 49 14.28 -17.34 37.02
CA LEU A 49 15.03 -16.16 36.56
C LEU A 49 16.12 -15.69 37.54
N LEU A 50 16.09 -16.16 38.78
CA LEU A 50 16.98 -15.72 39.86
C LEU A 50 17.93 -16.83 40.36
N ALA A 51 17.81 -18.05 39.83
CA ALA A 51 18.55 -19.21 40.31
C ALA A 51 19.85 -19.52 39.55
N ASP A 52 20.27 -18.71 38.59
CA ASP A 52 21.48 -19.03 37.80
C ASP A 52 22.32 -17.78 37.46
N GLU A 53 22.81 -17.13 38.51
CA GLU A 53 24.02 -16.30 38.42
C GLU A 53 25.14 -16.97 39.24
N GLU A 54 25.96 -17.82 38.61
CA GLU A 54 27.40 -17.94 38.89
C GLU A 54 28.16 -18.75 37.80
N GLU A 55 28.76 -17.99 36.87
CA GLU A 55 30.05 -18.17 36.17
C GLU A 55 30.37 -19.33 35.17
N VAL A 56 30.52 -18.87 33.90
CA VAL A 56 31.45 -19.24 32.80
C VAL A 56 31.63 -20.71 32.35
N THR A 57 31.18 -20.99 31.12
CA THR A 57 32.05 -21.61 30.09
C THR A 57 31.72 -21.09 28.69
N GLN A 58 32.77 -20.72 27.97
CA GLN A 58 32.75 -20.35 26.54
C GLN A 58 32.38 -21.58 25.72
N HIS A 59 31.23 -21.58 25.05
CA HIS A 59 30.99 -22.45 23.90
C HIS A 59 30.16 -21.71 22.86
N ALA A 60 30.71 -21.72 21.64
CA ALA A 60 30.15 -21.15 20.44
C ALA A 60 28.80 -21.75 20.11
N ASP A 61 27.76 -20.91 20.10
CA ASP A 61 26.73 -20.90 19.07
C ASP A 61 26.07 -19.51 19.14
N GLU A 62 26.43 -18.65 18.19
CA GLU A 62 25.85 -17.31 18.07
C GLU A 62 24.39 -17.43 17.60
N VAL A 63 23.45 -17.45 18.55
CA VAL A 63 22.07 -17.04 18.30
C VAL A 63 21.64 -16.08 19.40
N LEU A 64 22.20 -14.88 19.35
CA LEU A 64 21.64 -13.71 20.04
C LEU A 64 21.47 -12.59 19.02
N VAL A 65 20.26 -12.43 18.50
CA VAL A 65 19.67 -11.10 18.32
C VAL A 65 18.16 -11.19 18.56
N ASN A 66 17.76 -10.80 19.76
CA ASN A 66 16.48 -10.14 19.94
C ASN A 66 16.49 -8.91 19.02
N SER A 67 15.64 -8.90 18.01
CA SER A 67 15.16 -7.67 17.39
C SER A 67 13.66 -7.68 17.43
N VAL A 68 13.14 -6.70 18.15
CA VAL A 68 11.82 -6.12 18.00
C VAL A 68 11.61 -5.72 16.53
N ASP A 69 11.20 -6.67 15.69
CA ASP A 69 10.88 -6.46 14.28
C ASP A 69 9.40 -6.79 14.05
N ASP A 70 8.52 -6.12 14.80
CA ASP A 70 7.11 -5.94 14.46
C ASP A 70 6.89 -4.50 13.96
N LEU A 71 7.87 -3.99 13.20
CA LEU A 71 7.52 -3.12 12.08
C LEU A 71 7.15 -4.08 10.96
N GLN A 72 5.90 -4.52 10.94
CA GLN A 72 5.34 -5.12 9.74
C GLN A 72 5.56 -4.10 8.61
N THR A 73 6.64 -4.30 7.85
CA THR A 73 6.84 -3.64 6.57
C THR A 73 5.73 -4.21 5.72
N PHE A 74 4.58 -3.55 5.74
CA PHE A 74 3.42 -3.95 4.95
C PHE A 74 3.78 -3.67 3.49
N THR A 75 4.43 -4.64 2.85
CA THR A 75 4.82 -4.54 1.45
C THR A 75 3.56 -4.78 0.63
N LEU A 76 3.08 -3.75 -0.06
CA LEU A 76 1.96 -3.88 -1.00
C LEU A 76 2.30 -4.92 -2.09
N PRO A 77 1.32 -5.72 -2.55
CA PRO A 77 1.56 -6.65 -3.64
C PRO A 77 1.89 -5.91 -4.94
N ASP A 78 2.71 -6.53 -5.79
CA ASP A 78 3.21 -5.92 -7.01
C ASP A 78 2.10 -5.45 -7.96
N GLU A 79 1.00 -6.21 -8.02
CA GLU A 79 -0.19 -5.88 -8.78
C GLU A 79 -0.80 -4.55 -8.30
N THR A 80 -1.11 -4.43 -7.00
CA THR A 80 -1.68 -3.19 -6.44
C THR A 80 -0.73 -2.00 -6.59
N ILE A 81 0.57 -2.18 -6.40
CA ILE A 81 1.55 -1.09 -6.66
C ILE A 81 1.46 -0.65 -8.11
N SER A 82 1.45 -1.60 -9.05
CA SER A 82 1.38 -1.29 -10.48
C SER A 82 0.08 -0.59 -10.88
N GLU A 83 -1.06 -1.00 -10.30
CA GLU A 83 -2.37 -0.37 -10.52
C GLU A 83 -2.40 1.06 -9.98
N LEU A 84 -1.89 1.29 -8.76
CA LEU A 84 -1.83 2.62 -8.16
C LEU A 84 -0.93 3.55 -8.97
N LEU A 85 0.25 3.07 -9.38
CA LEU A 85 1.14 3.82 -10.26
C LEU A 85 0.48 4.12 -11.61
N GLU A 86 -0.26 3.17 -12.18
CA GLU A 86 -1.01 3.38 -13.41
C GLU A 86 -2.06 4.50 -13.27
N ILE A 87 -2.80 4.53 -12.16
CA ILE A 87 -3.78 5.60 -11.89
C ILE A 87 -3.08 6.96 -11.80
N LEU A 88 -1.97 7.04 -11.04
CA LEU A 88 -1.19 8.27 -10.88
C LEU A 88 -0.62 8.77 -12.21
N VAL A 89 -0.09 7.86 -13.03
CA VAL A 89 0.42 8.15 -14.37
C VAL A 89 -0.70 8.66 -15.28
N LYS A 90 -1.87 7.99 -15.29
CA LYS A 90 -3.03 8.43 -16.09
C LYS A 90 -3.46 9.84 -15.70
N GLN A 91 -3.48 10.15 -14.41
CA GLN A 91 -3.80 11.48 -13.91
C GLN A 91 -2.79 12.52 -14.38
N GLU A 92 -1.48 12.24 -14.31
CA GLU A 92 -0.44 13.14 -14.83
C GLU A 92 -0.56 13.33 -16.36
N LEU A 93 -0.85 12.28 -17.12
CA LEU A 93 -1.04 12.37 -18.58
C LEU A 93 -2.30 13.17 -18.97
N GLN A 94 -3.31 13.21 -18.11
CA GLN A 94 -4.51 14.03 -18.34
C GLN A 94 -4.30 15.50 -17.94
N SER A 95 -3.30 15.77 -17.09
CA SER A 95 -2.90 17.12 -16.69
C SER A 95 -2.35 17.92 -17.88
N SER A 96 -2.19 19.23 -17.68
CA SER A 96 -1.59 20.12 -18.68
C SER A 96 -0.18 19.68 -19.06
N GLU A 97 0.59 19.14 -18.11
CA GLU A 97 1.92 18.58 -18.34
C GLU A 97 1.87 17.42 -19.35
N GLY A 98 0.89 16.53 -19.21
CA GLY A 98 0.59 15.45 -20.17
C GLY A 98 0.35 15.91 -21.61
N LYS A 99 -0.22 17.10 -21.79
CA LYS A 99 -0.46 17.71 -23.11
C LYS A 99 0.79 18.39 -23.69
N GLU A 100 1.79 18.71 -22.89
CA GLU A 100 3.09 19.17 -23.39
C GLU A 100 3.92 17.99 -23.93
N ILE A 101 3.72 16.79 -23.38
CA ILE A 101 4.39 15.57 -23.82
C ILE A 101 4.12 15.28 -25.30
N ILE A 102 2.87 15.41 -25.75
CA ILE A 102 2.51 15.22 -27.18
C ILE A 102 3.19 16.23 -28.09
N SER A 103 3.50 17.43 -27.60
CA SER A 103 4.19 18.45 -28.40
C SER A 103 5.66 18.11 -28.62
N ASN A 104 6.24 17.27 -27.75
CA ASN A 104 7.60 16.78 -27.85
C ASN A 104 7.72 15.51 -28.71
N VAL A 105 6.62 14.92 -29.16
CA VAL A 105 6.63 13.75 -30.06
C VAL A 105 6.73 14.24 -31.51
N PRO A 106 7.59 13.63 -32.34
CA PRO A 106 7.66 13.94 -33.77
C PRO A 106 6.35 13.66 -34.50
N GLY A 107 5.88 14.66 -35.26
CA GLY A 107 4.68 14.57 -36.10
C GLY A 107 3.39 14.98 -35.39
N SER A 108 2.25 14.90 -36.08
CA SER A 108 0.91 15.08 -35.50
C SER A 108 0.52 13.82 -34.72
N ALA A 109 1.19 13.58 -33.60
CA ALA A 109 0.96 12.43 -32.74
C ALA A 109 -0.19 12.69 -31.76
N LYS A 110 -1.07 11.70 -31.59
CA LYS A 110 -2.16 11.71 -30.60
C LYS A 110 -1.86 10.68 -29.53
N LEU A 111 -1.63 11.16 -28.31
CA LEU A 111 -1.49 10.31 -27.12
C LEU A 111 -2.86 9.93 -26.59
N ASN A 112 -3.05 8.66 -26.25
CA ASN A 112 -4.22 8.23 -25.51
C ASN A 112 -3.85 7.95 -24.04
N PRO A 113 -4.13 8.87 -23.10
CA PRO A 113 -3.69 8.73 -21.71
C PRO A 113 -4.30 7.50 -21.02
N SER A 114 -5.50 7.09 -21.43
CA SER A 114 -6.18 5.91 -20.85
C SER A 114 -5.49 4.59 -21.19
N THR A 115 -4.60 4.57 -22.19
CA THR A 115 -3.83 3.38 -22.59
C THR A 115 -2.53 3.19 -21.81
N ALA A 116 -2.21 4.14 -20.92
CA ALA A 116 -1.05 4.04 -20.07
C ALA A 116 -1.16 2.79 -19.19
N LYS A 117 -0.08 2.04 -19.13
CA LYS A 117 0.04 0.81 -18.34
C LYS A 117 1.36 0.86 -17.58
N VAL A 118 1.29 0.52 -16.29
CA VAL A 118 2.48 0.32 -15.47
C VAL A 118 2.56 -1.14 -15.08
N THR A 119 3.75 -1.72 -15.15
CA THR A 119 4.01 -3.08 -14.67
C THR A 119 5.20 -3.07 -13.73
N LYS A 120 5.06 -3.77 -12.61
CA LYS A 120 6.16 -4.00 -11.66
C LYS A 120 6.67 -5.44 -11.83
N SER A 121 7.98 -5.61 -11.81
CA SER A 121 8.64 -6.92 -11.84
C SER A 121 9.82 -6.89 -10.88
N GLU A 122 9.66 -7.48 -9.69
CA GLU A 122 10.64 -7.44 -8.59
C GLU A 122 11.04 -6.00 -8.25
N ASN A 123 12.18 -5.57 -8.78
CA ASN A 123 12.80 -4.26 -8.56
C ASN A 123 12.75 -3.38 -9.81
N GLU A 124 12.09 -3.78 -10.89
CA GLU A 124 11.95 -3.01 -12.13
C GLU A 124 10.49 -2.56 -12.31
N TYR A 125 10.33 -1.29 -12.68
CA TYR A 125 9.06 -0.66 -13.01
C TYR A 125 9.10 -0.24 -14.47
N GLU A 126 8.09 -0.63 -15.23
CA GLU A 126 7.96 -0.26 -16.63
C GLU A 126 6.66 0.53 -16.83
N ILE A 127 6.77 1.66 -17.52
CA ILE A 127 5.63 2.45 -17.99
C ILE A 127 5.55 2.33 -19.52
N SER A 128 4.35 2.11 -20.06
CA SER A 128 4.10 2.11 -21.50
C SER A 128 2.81 2.86 -21.82
N VAL A 129 2.75 3.50 -22.98
CA VAL A 129 1.55 4.23 -23.45
C VAL A 129 1.41 4.11 -24.96
N ILE A 130 0.17 4.06 -25.48
CA ILE A 130 -0.07 4.05 -26.92
C ILE A 130 -0.13 5.48 -27.46
N ILE A 131 0.56 5.69 -28.57
CA ILE A 131 0.58 6.94 -29.33
C ILE A 131 0.23 6.64 -30.78
N ASP A 132 -0.80 7.29 -31.28
CA ASP A 132 -1.18 7.24 -32.69
C ASP A 132 -0.40 8.31 -33.46
N VAL A 133 0.56 7.88 -34.28
CA VAL A 133 1.33 8.78 -35.14
C VAL A 133 0.70 8.78 -36.53
N ASP A 134 0.40 9.98 -37.03
CA ASP A 134 -0.16 10.15 -38.37
C ASP A 134 0.78 9.54 -39.43
N GLY A 135 0.23 8.68 -40.29
CA GLY A 135 0.97 8.00 -41.36
C GLY A 135 1.87 6.83 -40.94
N SER A 136 2.05 6.54 -39.65
CA SER A 136 2.91 5.44 -39.17
C SER A 136 2.21 4.39 -38.30
N GLY A 137 0.94 4.63 -37.93
CA GLY A 137 0.16 3.73 -37.07
C GLY A 137 0.47 3.89 -35.57
N PRO A 138 -0.21 3.11 -34.70
CA PRO A 138 -0.02 3.16 -33.26
C PRO A 138 1.35 2.59 -32.88
N VAL A 139 2.09 3.35 -32.09
CA VAL A 139 3.34 2.91 -31.45
C VAL A 139 3.17 2.89 -29.95
N ARG A 140 3.88 1.98 -29.27
CA ARG A 140 3.86 1.85 -27.81
C ARG A 140 5.26 2.08 -27.24
N PRO A 141 5.68 3.34 -27.09
CA PRO A 141 6.89 3.66 -26.34
C PRO A 141 6.77 3.17 -24.90
N TYR A 142 7.92 2.81 -24.34
CA TYR A 142 8.04 2.37 -22.95
C TYR A 142 9.32 2.94 -22.33
N ALA A 143 9.33 3.03 -21.00
CA ALA A 143 10.49 3.39 -20.21
C ALA A 143 10.55 2.53 -18.95
N LYS A 144 11.76 2.31 -18.43
CA LYS A 144 12.03 1.44 -17.28
C LYS A 144 12.82 2.17 -16.19
N ILE A 145 12.49 1.88 -14.93
CA ILE A 145 13.21 2.35 -13.75
C ILE A 145 13.48 1.15 -12.85
N LYS A 146 14.71 1.02 -12.38
CA LYS A 146 15.09 0.00 -11.38
C LYS A 146 15.16 0.62 -9.99
N SER A 147 14.62 -0.03 -8.98
CA SER A 147 14.69 0.36 -7.57
C SER A 147 15.68 -0.55 -6.84
N GLU A 148 16.89 -0.08 -6.58
CA GLU A 148 17.95 -0.82 -5.89
C GLU A 148 18.26 -0.14 -4.56
N ASN A 149 18.14 -0.86 -3.43
CA ASN A 149 18.42 -0.33 -2.09
C ASN A 149 17.67 0.98 -1.77
N ASN A 150 16.39 1.08 -2.17
CA ASN A 150 15.57 2.29 -2.01
C ASN A 150 16.07 3.51 -2.81
N ILE A 151 16.94 3.29 -3.81
CA ILE A 151 17.42 4.30 -4.75
C ILE A 151 16.87 3.96 -6.14
N LEU A 152 16.26 4.95 -6.80
CA LEU A 152 15.77 4.82 -8.17
C LEU A 152 16.92 5.02 -9.16
N LYS A 153 17.20 3.97 -9.93
CA LYS A 153 18.14 3.95 -11.04
C LYS A 153 17.36 4.12 -12.33
N LEU A 154 17.48 5.31 -12.91
CA LEU A 154 16.88 5.66 -14.19
C LEU A 154 17.70 5.03 -15.32
N GLU A 155 17.06 4.27 -16.20
CA GLU A 155 17.71 3.73 -17.38
C GLU A 155 17.67 4.75 -18.51
N SER A 156 18.83 5.09 -19.09
CA SER A 156 18.86 5.99 -20.24
C SER A 156 18.26 5.34 -21.49
N ALA A 157 17.74 6.18 -22.38
CA ALA A 157 17.20 5.77 -23.67
C ALA A 157 18.12 4.76 -24.39
N PRO A 158 17.60 3.60 -24.85
CA PRO A 158 18.38 2.64 -25.61
C PRO A 158 18.96 3.27 -26.88
N LYS A 159 20.20 2.93 -27.25
CA LYS A 159 20.84 3.44 -28.48
C LYS A 159 20.10 3.09 -29.77
N SER A 160 19.12 2.18 -29.70
CA SER A 160 18.28 1.77 -30.80
C SER A 160 17.09 2.71 -31.07
N ILE A 161 16.76 3.63 -30.15
CA ILE A 161 15.63 4.56 -30.36
C ILE A 161 16.09 5.79 -31.16
N PRO A 162 15.25 6.32 -32.08
CA PRO A 162 15.59 7.55 -32.80
C PRO A 162 15.62 8.76 -31.84
N SER A 163 16.47 9.74 -32.15
CA SER A 163 16.67 10.94 -31.31
C SER A 163 15.39 11.75 -31.06
N SER A 164 14.44 11.69 -32.00
CA SER A 164 13.13 12.33 -31.87
C SER A 164 12.25 11.73 -30.78
N TRP A 165 12.52 10.49 -30.35
CA TRP A 165 11.75 9.79 -29.31
C TRP A 165 12.38 9.88 -27.92
N ILE A 166 13.62 10.40 -27.82
CA ILE A 166 14.32 10.59 -26.55
C ILE A 166 13.54 11.52 -25.60
N PRO A 167 13.01 12.69 -26.04
CA PRO A 167 12.27 13.56 -25.13
C PRO A 167 11.07 12.88 -24.51
N LEU A 168 10.34 12.08 -25.29
CA LEU A 168 9.20 11.31 -24.78
C LEU A 168 9.65 10.27 -23.74
N HIS A 169 10.72 9.54 -24.05
CA HIS A 169 11.28 8.54 -23.14
C HIS A 169 11.65 9.17 -21.79
N ASP A 170 12.35 10.30 -21.80
CA ASP A 170 12.79 10.99 -20.58
C ASP A 170 11.59 11.48 -19.76
N ILE A 171 10.54 12.00 -20.42
CA ILE A 171 9.31 12.39 -19.76
C ILE A 171 8.59 11.19 -19.13
N LEU A 172 8.54 10.04 -19.79
CA LEU A 172 7.95 8.83 -19.22
C LEU A 172 8.69 8.38 -17.94
N ILE A 173 10.01 8.53 -17.93
CA ILE A 173 10.83 8.28 -16.74
C ILE A 173 10.49 9.27 -15.63
N ASP A 174 10.45 10.56 -15.93
CA ASP A 174 10.13 11.60 -14.94
C ASP A 174 8.74 11.39 -14.33
N MET A 175 7.77 11.00 -15.17
CA MET A 175 6.41 10.71 -14.74
C MET A 175 6.34 9.48 -13.84
N LEU A 176 7.00 8.39 -14.23
CA LEU A 176 7.05 7.20 -13.38
C LEU A 176 7.75 7.50 -12.05
N THR A 177 8.81 8.32 -12.07
CA THR A 177 9.51 8.78 -10.87
C THR A 177 8.60 9.60 -9.96
N LYS A 178 7.86 10.58 -10.51
CA LYS A 178 6.85 11.36 -9.77
C LYS A 178 5.78 10.46 -9.17
N ALA A 179 5.23 9.53 -9.94
CA ALA A 179 4.21 8.60 -9.47
C ALA A 179 4.73 7.74 -8.31
N MET A 180 5.97 7.23 -8.40
CA MET A 180 6.60 6.48 -7.32
C MET A 180 6.83 7.33 -6.07
N GLN A 181 7.25 8.58 -6.23
CA GLN A 181 7.41 9.52 -5.12
C GLN A 181 6.07 9.84 -4.45
N ALA A 182 5.01 10.06 -5.24
CA ALA A 182 3.67 10.29 -4.75
C ALA A 182 3.14 9.07 -3.98
N LEU A 183 3.31 7.87 -4.54
CA LEU A 183 2.93 6.62 -3.88
C LEU A 183 3.65 6.45 -2.53
N SER A 184 4.97 6.68 -2.50
CA SER A 184 5.80 6.58 -1.28
C SER A 184 5.42 7.64 -0.23
N SER A 185 5.01 8.83 -0.67
CA SER A 185 4.58 9.91 0.22
C SER A 185 3.19 9.66 0.83
N THR A 186 2.39 8.79 0.21
CA THR A 186 1.03 8.51 0.66
C THR A 186 1.08 7.39 1.71
N ASN A 187 1.20 7.75 2.99
CA ASN A 187 1.08 6.79 4.09
C ASN A 187 -0.35 6.21 4.09
N PHE A 188 -0.50 4.96 3.66
CA PHE A 188 -1.79 4.25 3.70
C PHE A 188 -2.15 3.94 5.15
N THR A 189 -3.03 4.76 5.74
CA THR A 189 -3.71 4.38 6.99
C THR A 189 -4.91 3.53 6.61
N ILE A 190 -4.76 2.19 6.59
CA ILE A 190 -5.91 1.29 6.39
C ILE A 190 -6.73 1.32 7.68
N ASN A 191 -7.75 2.18 7.73
CA ASN A 191 -8.74 2.17 8.80
C ASN A 191 -9.65 0.95 8.60
N ASN A 192 -9.30 -0.18 9.20
CA ASN A 192 -10.11 -1.39 9.17
C ASN A 192 -11.30 -1.22 10.14
N ASN A 193 -12.35 -0.53 9.71
CA ASN A 193 -13.62 -0.48 10.41
C ASN A 193 -14.74 -0.76 9.39
N ALA A 194 -15.00 -2.04 9.16
CA ALA A 194 -16.18 -2.57 8.48
C ALA A 194 -16.55 -3.91 9.10
#